data_AF-A0A968GKR3-F1
#
_entry.id   AF-A0A968GKR3-F1
#
_cell.length_a   1.000
_cell.length_b   1.000
_cell.length_c   1.000
_cell.angle_alpha   90.00
_cell.angle_beta   90.00
_cell.angle_gamma   90.00
#
_symmetry.space_group_name_H-M   'P 1'
#
loop_
_entity.id
_entity.type
_entity.pdbx_description
1 polymer ?
#
loop_
_entity_poly.entity_id
_entity_poly.type
_entity_poly.pdbx_seq_one_letter_code
_entity_poly.pdbx_strand_id
1 'polypeptide(L)'
;MKRSKLPADIFLIHAHQDRDSVHKLYQRLLRDGMHVWLDVEDLQPGQDWQNEIRNALLKSDVVIVCLTKQFDAKKGYRHEELKLALEKSKLLPDDEVFIIPVRLEACDMPDSLGHLHRVDLFEEGGYKKLLRALRKLTAMK
;
A
#
# COMPACT_ATOMS: atom_id res chain seq x y z
N MET A 1 23.47 10.03 17.58
CA MET A 1 22.57 10.72 16.62
C MET A 1 21.64 9.68 16.01
N LYS A 2 20.34 9.73 16.29
CA LYS A 2 19.35 8.83 15.65
C LYS A 2 19.20 9.30 14.20
N ARG A 3 19.62 8.48 13.22
CA ARG A 3 19.21 8.70 11.83
C ARG A 3 17.70 8.59 11.81
N SER A 4 17.00 9.70 11.59
CA SER A 4 15.57 9.66 11.28
C SER A 4 15.41 8.85 10.00
N LYS A 5 14.72 7.70 10.09
CA LYS A 5 14.28 6.95 8.91
C LYS A 5 13.54 7.95 8.02
N LEU A 6 13.92 8.08 6.76
CA LEU A 6 13.16 8.89 5.80
C LEU A 6 11.70 8.37 5.81
N PRO A 7 10.69 9.25 5.68
CA PRO A 7 9.31 8.79 5.53
C PRO A 7 9.25 7.80 4.37
N ALA A 8 8.60 6.65 4.57
CA ALA A 8 8.42 5.70 3.49
C ALA A 8 7.57 6.33 2.39
N ASP A 9 7.96 6.13 1.15
CA ASP A 9 7.25 6.66 -0.01
C ASP A 9 5.97 5.85 -0.27
N ILE A 10 5.96 4.57 0.11
CA ILE A 10 4.88 3.61 -0.19
C ILE A 10 4.38 2.95 1.08
N PHE A 11 3.06 2.93 1.28
CA PHE A 11 2.39 2.20 2.35
C PHE A 11 1.60 1.00 1.79
N LEU A 12 1.67 -0.16 2.43
CA LEU A 12 0.94 -1.37 2.03
C LEU A 12 -0.27 -1.64 2.93
N ILE A 13 -1.49 -1.49 2.39
CA ILE A 13 -2.72 -1.97 3.04
C ILE A 13 -2.94 -3.43 2.64
N HIS A 14 -3.23 -4.29 3.61
CA HIS A 14 -3.55 -5.70 3.34
C HIS A 14 -4.43 -6.31 4.43
N ALA A 15 -5.04 -7.47 4.16
CA ALA A 15 -5.64 -8.26 5.23
C ALA A 15 -4.58 -9.07 5.96
N HIS A 16 -4.78 -9.29 7.25
CA HIS A 16 -3.87 -10.09 8.08
C HIS A 16 -3.61 -11.50 7.49
N GLN A 17 -4.60 -12.08 6.79
CA GLN A 17 -4.48 -13.38 6.12
C GLN A 17 -3.53 -13.36 4.92
N ASP A 18 -3.24 -12.18 4.35
CA ASP A 18 -2.43 -12.00 3.15
C ASP A 18 -0.95 -11.74 3.46
N ARG A 19 -0.57 -11.77 4.75
CA ARG A 19 0.76 -11.40 5.26
C ARG A 19 1.90 -12.00 4.44
N ASP A 20 1.86 -13.29 4.14
CA ASP A 20 2.94 -13.96 3.40
C ASP A 20 3.07 -13.47 1.96
N SER A 21 1.94 -13.25 1.28
CA SER A 21 1.91 -12.77 -0.11
C SER A 21 2.35 -11.31 -0.19
N VAL A 22 1.94 -10.49 0.78
CA VAL A 22 2.30 -9.07 0.88
C VAL A 22 3.77 -8.91 1.26
N HIS A 23 4.28 -9.74 2.16
CA HIS A 23 5.70 -9.74 2.53
C HIS A 23 6.58 -10.07 1.31
N LYS A 24 6.18 -10.98 0.42
CA LYS A 24 6.89 -11.22 -0.85
C LYS A 24 6.94 -9.98 -1.73
N LEU A 25 5.84 -9.23 -1.83
CA LEU A 25 5.79 -7.97 -2.58
C LEU A 25 6.70 -6.91 -1.92
N TYR A 26 6.62 -6.76 -0.61
CA TYR A 26 7.46 -5.87 0.19
C TYR A 26 8.95 -6.12 -0.09
N GLN A 27 9.42 -7.36 0.09
CA GLN A 27 10.81 -7.74 -0.16
C GLN A 27 11.24 -7.51 -1.61
N ARG A 28 10.32 -7.67 -2.57
CA ARG A 28 10.63 -7.41 -3.98
C ARG A 28 10.80 -5.91 -4.24
N LEU A 29 9.89 -5.08 -3.74
CA LEU A 29 9.97 -3.62 -3.85
C LEU A 29 11.23 -3.06 -3.17
N LEU A 30 11.61 -3.56 -1.98
CA LEU A 30 12.86 -3.18 -1.32
C LEU A 30 14.09 -3.51 -2.17
N ARG A 31 14.15 -4.71 -2.77
CA ARG A 31 15.25 -5.11 -3.66
C ARG A 31 15.37 -4.22 -4.90
N ASP A 32 14.26 -3.65 -5.36
CA ASP A 32 14.20 -2.73 -6.50
C ASP A 32 14.44 -1.26 -6.10
N GLY A 33 14.83 -1.01 -4.83
CA GLY A 33 15.25 0.29 -4.31
C GLY A 33 14.12 1.18 -3.82
N MET A 34 12.92 0.64 -3.63
CA MET A 34 11.77 1.41 -3.17
C MET A 34 11.75 1.52 -1.64
N HIS A 35 11.29 2.64 -1.09
CA HIS A 35 11.05 2.80 0.34
C HIS A 35 9.61 2.43 0.68
N VAL A 36 9.43 1.27 1.30
CA VAL A 36 8.12 0.69 1.60
C VAL A 36 7.94 0.54 3.10
N TRP A 37 6.72 0.81 3.56
CA TRP A 37 6.28 0.57 4.92
C TRP A 37 5.27 -0.57 4.99
N LEU A 38 5.50 -1.52 5.87
CA LEU A 38 4.60 -2.62 6.20
C LEU A 38 4.54 -2.77 7.71
N ASP A 39 3.33 -2.74 8.28
CA ASP A 39 3.08 -2.79 9.73
C ASP A 39 3.84 -3.91 10.45
N VAL A 40 3.84 -5.10 9.87
CA VAL A 40 4.52 -6.29 10.38
C VAL A 40 6.03 -6.12 10.51
N GLU A 41 6.64 -5.30 9.65
CA GLU A 41 8.10 -5.13 9.57
C GLU A 41 8.55 -3.85 10.26
N ASP A 42 7.74 -2.79 10.20
CA ASP A 42 8.14 -1.45 10.57
C ASP A 42 7.64 -1.00 11.94
N LEU A 43 6.58 -1.61 12.48
CA LEU A 43 6.15 -1.34 13.86
C LEU A 43 7.13 -1.91 14.88
N GLN A 44 7.54 -1.06 15.82
CA GLN A 44 8.38 -1.45 16.95
C GLN A 44 7.54 -1.82 18.17
N PRO A 45 7.96 -2.83 18.96
CA PRO A 45 7.33 -3.15 20.22
C PRO A 45 7.26 -1.92 21.14
N GLY A 46 6.07 -1.65 21.68
CA GLY A 46 5.81 -0.52 22.57
C GLY A 46 5.38 0.78 21.88
N GLN A 47 5.34 0.83 20.54
CA GLN A 47 4.70 1.93 19.83
C GLN A 47 3.17 1.88 19.96
N ASP A 48 2.55 3.06 19.93
CA ASP A 48 1.11 3.16 19.67
C ASP A 48 0.86 2.81 18.20
N TRP A 49 0.52 1.54 17.97
CA TRP A 49 0.35 0.96 16.65
C TRP A 49 -0.67 1.73 15.79
N GLN A 50 -1.76 2.25 16.38
CA GLN A 50 -2.79 2.98 15.64
C GLN A 50 -2.24 4.29 15.11
N ASN A 51 -1.52 5.02 15.97
CA ASN A 51 -0.95 6.30 15.60
C ASN A 51 0.18 6.13 14.57
N GLU A 52 1.04 5.12 14.70
CA GLU A 52 2.13 4.88 13.75
C GLU A 52 1.62 4.48 12.37
N ILE A 53 0.64 3.56 12.28
CA ILE A 53 0.04 3.18 10.99
C ILE A 53 -0.59 4.40 10.32
N ARG A 54 -1.43 5.14 11.06
CA ARG A 54 -2.08 6.35 10.54
C ARG A 54 -1.05 7.36 10.04
N ASN A 55 0.01 7.59 10.82
CA ASN A 55 1.07 8.52 10.45
C ASN A 55 1.86 8.06 9.23
N ALA A 56 2.17 6.77 9.12
CA ALA A 56 2.89 6.22 7.97
C ALA A 56 2.07 6.36 6.68
N LEU A 57 0.77 6.03 6.72
CA LEU A 57 -0.15 6.18 5.58
C LEU A 57 -0.32 7.65 5.18
N LEU A 58 -0.46 8.56 6.14
CA LEU A 58 -0.61 9.99 5.84
C LEU A 58 0.67 10.63 5.31
N LYS A 59 1.84 10.09 5.65
CA LYS A 59 3.15 10.58 5.18
C LYS A 59 3.63 9.92 3.88
N SER A 60 3.02 8.81 3.46
CA SER A 60 3.39 8.16 2.19
C SER A 60 2.92 8.98 0.99
N ASP A 61 3.66 8.86 -0.11
CA ASP A 61 3.31 9.44 -1.40
C ASP A 61 2.28 8.56 -2.13
N VAL A 62 2.35 7.24 -1.90
CA VAL A 62 1.45 6.26 -2.53
C VAL A 62 1.02 5.21 -1.51
N VAL A 63 -0.25 4.80 -1.60
CA VAL A 63 -0.81 3.66 -0.89
C VAL A 63 -1.10 2.54 -1.89
N ILE A 64 -0.55 1.37 -1.64
CA ILE A 64 -0.90 0.15 -2.37
C ILE A 64 -1.92 -0.62 -1.55
N VAL A 65 -3.10 -0.86 -2.14
CA VAL A 65 -4.12 -1.74 -1.55
C VAL A 65 -3.92 -3.14 -2.13
N CYS A 66 -3.41 -4.06 -1.32
CA CYS A 66 -3.16 -5.44 -1.70
C CYS A 66 -4.46 -6.25 -1.59
N LEU A 67 -4.96 -6.71 -2.73
CA LEU A 67 -6.24 -7.39 -2.85
C LEU A 67 -6.06 -8.88 -3.09
N THR A 68 -6.82 -9.66 -2.34
CA THR A 68 -7.01 -11.10 -2.47
C THR A 68 -8.49 -11.41 -2.24
N LYS A 69 -8.91 -12.66 -2.42
CA LYS A 69 -10.25 -13.11 -2.04
C LYS A 69 -10.50 -12.96 -0.53
N GLN A 70 -9.44 -12.94 0.27
CA GLN A 70 -9.53 -12.80 1.72
C GLN A 70 -9.51 -11.35 2.17
N PHE A 71 -9.26 -10.39 1.26
CA PHE A 71 -9.33 -8.97 1.56
C PHE A 71 -10.68 -8.72 2.22
N ASP A 72 -11.81 -8.77 1.51
CA ASP A 72 -13.12 -8.40 2.08
C ASP A 72 -13.85 -9.45 2.93
N ALA A 73 -13.21 -10.58 3.22
CA ALA A 73 -13.85 -11.70 3.93
C ALA A 73 -14.22 -11.39 5.39
N LYS A 74 -13.52 -10.46 6.05
CA LYS A 74 -13.79 -10.07 7.45
C LYS A 74 -13.64 -8.57 7.66
N LYS A 75 -14.47 -8.02 8.55
CA LYS A 75 -14.27 -6.69 9.15
C LYS A 75 -12.97 -6.70 9.95
N GLY A 76 -12.21 -5.62 9.83
CA GLY A 76 -10.88 -5.50 10.41
C GLY A 76 -10.25 -4.13 10.10
N TYR A 77 -9.13 -3.86 10.76
CA TYR A 77 -8.46 -2.55 10.78
C TYR A 77 -8.13 -1.98 9.39
N ARG A 78 -7.82 -2.84 8.41
CA ARG A 78 -7.61 -2.45 7.00
C ARG A 78 -8.74 -1.61 6.39
N HIS A 79 -9.99 -1.73 6.87
CA HIS A 79 -11.09 -0.89 6.39
C HIS A 79 -10.94 0.56 6.87
N GLU A 80 -10.40 0.76 8.07
CA GLU A 80 -10.10 2.10 8.60
C GLU A 80 -8.93 2.71 7.81
N GLU A 81 -7.90 1.92 7.51
CA GLU A 81 -6.79 2.34 6.64
C GLU A 81 -7.29 2.69 5.23
N LEU A 82 -8.10 1.82 4.62
CA LEU A 82 -8.66 2.04 3.29
C LEU A 82 -9.55 3.30 3.27
N LYS A 83 -10.39 3.46 4.29
CA LYS A 83 -11.22 4.65 4.44
C LYS A 83 -10.37 5.91 4.55
N LEU A 84 -9.32 5.88 5.38
CA LEU A 84 -8.40 7.00 5.53
C LEU A 84 -7.67 7.33 4.23
N ALA A 85 -7.21 6.31 3.50
CA ALA A 85 -6.56 6.51 2.21
C ALA A 85 -7.52 7.17 1.20
N LEU A 86 -8.77 6.69 1.13
CA LEU A 86 -9.81 7.26 0.28
C LEU A 86 -10.16 8.71 0.67
N GLU A 87 -10.22 9.01 1.97
CA GLU A 87 -10.43 10.37 2.47
C GLU A 87 -9.28 11.30 2.08
N LYS A 88 -8.02 10.87 2.26
CA LYS A 88 -6.84 11.64 1.82
C LYS A 88 -6.84 11.84 0.31
N SER A 89 -7.15 10.81 -0.47
CA SER A 89 -7.18 10.89 -1.93
C SER A 89 -8.15 11.93 -2.46
N LYS A 90 -9.28 12.19 -1.77
CA LYS A 90 -10.27 13.20 -2.16
C LYS A 90 -9.80 14.64 -1.93
N LEU A 91 -8.76 14.84 -1.14
CA LEU A 91 -8.18 16.15 -0.86
C LEU A 91 -7.06 16.51 -1.84
N LEU A 92 -6.63 15.55 -2.66
CA LEU A 92 -5.61 15.73 -3.68
C LEU A 92 -6.27 16.12 -5.02
N PRO A 93 -5.53 16.78 -5.93
CA PRO A 93 -5.98 17.01 -7.29
C PRO A 93 -6.40 15.71 -8.00
N ASP A 94 -7.38 15.80 -8.91
CA ASP A 94 -7.93 14.63 -9.62
C ASP A 94 -6.88 13.87 -10.46
N ASP A 95 -5.78 14.52 -10.85
CA ASP A 95 -4.69 13.93 -11.61
C ASP A 95 -3.57 13.32 -10.73
N GLU A 96 -3.65 13.49 -9.41
CA GLU A 96 -2.67 12.95 -8.47
C GLU A 96 -3.02 11.51 -8.06
N VAL A 97 -2.13 10.57 -8.38
CA VAL A 97 -2.33 9.16 -8.05
C VAL A 97 -1.81 8.86 -6.65
N PHE A 98 -2.74 8.73 -5.70
CA PHE A 98 -2.42 8.35 -4.33
C PHE A 98 -2.67 6.87 -4.02
N ILE A 99 -3.71 6.26 -4.61
CA ILE A 99 -4.09 4.87 -4.34
C ILE A 99 -3.85 4.01 -5.57
N ILE A 100 -3.15 2.89 -5.40
CA ILE A 100 -2.98 1.88 -6.45
C ILE A 100 -3.56 0.55 -5.94
N PRO A 101 -4.69 0.07 -6.50
CA PRO A 101 -5.16 -1.27 -6.23
C PRO A 101 -4.27 -2.32 -6.90
N VAL A 102 -3.82 -3.30 -6.12
CA VAL A 102 -2.92 -4.36 -6.58
C VAL A 102 -3.49 -5.71 -6.20
N ARG A 103 -3.90 -6.50 -7.18
CA ARG A 103 -4.40 -7.86 -6.95
C ARG A 103 -3.23 -8.85 -6.92
N LEU A 104 -3.09 -9.56 -5.80
CA LEU A 104 -2.09 -10.63 -5.65
C LEU A 104 -2.58 -11.95 -6.24
N GLU A 105 -3.89 -12.09 -6.40
CA GLU A 105 -4.57 -13.21 -7.05
C GLU A 105 -5.86 -12.73 -7.74
N ALA A 106 -6.50 -13.60 -8.52
CA ALA A 106 -7.78 -13.27 -9.13
C ALA A 106 -8.90 -13.17 -8.06
N CYS A 107 -9.29 -11.94 -7.73
CA CYS A 107 -10.40 -11.61 -6.83
C CYS A 107 -11.25 -10.43 -7.35
N ASP A 108 -12.39 -10.15 -6.73
CA ASP A 108 -13.17 -8.95 -7.05
C ASP A 108 -12.53 -7.69 -6.45
N MET A 109 -12.83 -6.55 -7.08
CA MET A 109 -12.45 -5.23 -6.56
C MET A 109 -13.54 -4.74 -5.60
N PRO A 110 -13.18 -4.15 -4.45
CA PRO A 110 -14.16 -3.44 -3.63
C PRO A 110 -14.79 -2.30 -4.45
N ASP A 111 -16.09 -2.05 -4.31
CA ASP A 111 -16.80 -1.00 -5.05
C ASP A 111 -16.15 0.39 -4.89
N SER A 112 -15.63 0.67 -3.69
CA SER A 112 -14.92 1.90 -3.37
C SER A 112 -13.65 2.12 -4.19
N LEU A 113 -13.09 1.07 -4.78
CA LEU A 113 -11.90 1.09 -5.63
C LEU A 113 -12.22 0.79 -7.09
N GLY A 114 -13.47 0.49 -7.44
CA GLY A 114 -13.87 0.05 -8.79
C GLY A 114 -13.63 1.09 -9.89
N HIS A 115 -13.59 2.37 -9.52
CA HIS A 115 -13.26 3.48 -10.42
C HIS A 115 -11.75 3.64 -10.67
N LEU A 116 -10.91 2.98 -9.88
CA LEU A 116 -9.45 3.06 -10.00
C LEU A 116 -8.92 1.95 -10.90
N HIS A 117 -7.96 2.31 -11.74
CA HIS A 117 -7.26 1.33 -12.56
C HIS A 117 -6.27 0.53 -11.71
N ARG A 118 -6.32 -0.80 -11.83
CA ARG A 118 -5.59 -1.76 -11.00
C ARG A 118 -4.34 -2.33 -11.67
N VAL A 119 -3.52 -3.02 -10.89
CA VAL A 119 -2.46 -3.92 -11.38
C VAL A 119 -2.70 -5.34 -10.88
N ASP A 120 -2.67 -6.30 -11.79
CA ASP A 120 -2.77 -7.73 -11.49
C ASP A 120 -1.33 -8.32 -11.47
N LEU A 121 -0.82 -8.74 -10.30
CA LEU A 121 0.58 -9.21 -10.17
C LEU A 121 0.83 -10.62 -10.68
N PHE A 122 -0.24 -11.41 -10.83
CA PHE A 122 -0.19 -12.76 -11.37
C PHE A 122 -0.17 -12.79 -12.91
N GLU A 123 -0.33 -11.63 -13.56
CA GLU A 123 -0.20 -11.50 -15.02
C GLU A 123 1.26 -11.21 -15.43
N GLU A 124 1.60 -11.61 -16.66
CA GLU A 124 2.92 -11.35 -17.23
C GLU A 124 3.20 -9.83 -17.28
N GLY A 125 4.34 -9.41 -16.72
CA GLY A 125 4.71 -8.00 -16.68
C GLY A 125 3.95 -7.14 -15.66
N GLY A 126 2.99 -7.69 -14.90
CA GLY A 126 2.22 -6.95 -13.89
C GLY A 126 3.11 -6.23 -12.87
N TYR A 127 4.13 -6.91 -12.34
CA TYR A 127 5.09 -6.29 -11.44
C TYR A 127 5.90 -5.16 -12.09
N LYS A 128 6.32 -5.33 -13.35
CA LYS A 128 7.08 -4.30 -14.08
C LYS A 128 6.22 -3.04 -14.29
N LYS A 129 4.91 -3.21 -14.54
CA LYS A 129 3.94 -2.13 -14.64
C LYS A 129 3.80 -1.38 -13.31
N LEU A 130 3.66 -2.10 -12.19
CA LEU A 130 3.62 -1.52 -10.84
C LEU A 130 4.90 -0.73 -10.56
N LEU A 131 6.07 -1.34 -10.72
CA LEU A 131 7.35 -0.71 -10.42
C LEU A 131 7.59 0.57 -11.24
N ARG A 132 7.20 0.57 -12.52
CA ARG A 132 7.27 1.76 -13.37
C ARG A 132 6.37 2.89 -12.85
N ALA A 133 5.15 2.57 -12.43
CA ALA A 133 4.23 3.55 -11.86
C ALA A 133 4.79 4.14 -10.57
N LEU A 134 5.25 3.28 -9.66
CA LEU A 134 5.80 3.72 -8.37
C LEU A 134 7.02 4.62 -8.56
N ARG A 135 7.98 4.25 -9.41
CA ARG A 135 9.15 5.10 -9.69
C ARG A 135 8.77 6.48 -10.22
N LYS A 136 7.70 6.60 -11.01
CA LYS A 136 7.23 7.91 -11.48
C LYS A 136 6.67 8.74 -10.32
N LEU A 137 5.93 8.11 -9.42
CA LEU A 137 5.25 8.79 -8.30
C LEU A 137 6.21 9.16 -7.17
N THR A 138 7.23 8.34 -6.91
CA THR A 138 8.17 8.56 -5.80
C THR A 138 9.44 9.33 -6.20
N ALA A 139 9.70 9.53 -7.50
CA ALA A 139 10.87 10.28 -7.99
C ALA A 139 10.68 11.81 -8.01
N MET A 140 9.50 12.31 -7.63
CA MET A 140 9.17 13.75 -7.66
C MET A 140 9.54 14.52 -6.37
N LYS A 141 10.48 14.00 -5.57
CA LYS A 141 11.00 14.66 -4.36
C LYS A 141 12.27 15.47 -4.61
#